data_AF-A0A2V6W8X7-F1
#
_entry.id   AF-A0A2V6W8X7-F1
#
_cell.length_a   1.000
_cell.length_b   1.000
_cell.length_c   1.000
_cell.angle_alpha   90.00
_cell.angle_beta   90.00
_cell.angle_gamma   90.00
#
_symmetry.space_group_name_H-M   'P 1'
#
loop_
_entity.id
_entity.type
_entity.pdbx_description
1 polymer ?
#
loop_
_entity_poly.entity_id
_entity_poly.type
_entity_poly.pdbx_seq_one_letter_code
_entity_poly.pdbx_strand_id
1 'polypeptide(L)'
;MDGVGRQLGKAVQCLRWLPAYGWQWLTRRPPRTGVVHLIIAVADHFEPSIVPGVPLAYARFDEQEERLERWCAEYPKAVESWRDVDGRPLRHTYFYPAEQYSKALVDRLAEHCRAGWGETEVHLHHGVHASDTPENTRRLLVEFRDALAGHGCLSRWNGEGGPRYAFVHGNWALANSGRGHGCGVDEELQILAETGCYADLTLPSAPHPAQVAKINALY
;
A
#
# COMPACT_ATOMS: atom_id res chain seq x y z
N MET A 1 -26.87 14.97 17.39
CA MET A 1 -26.49 13.54 17.45
C MET A 1 -25.25 13.45 18.32
N ASP A 2 -25.43 13.00 19.55
CA ASP A 2 -24.49 13.27 20.64
C ASP A 2 -23.19 12.48 20.52
N GLY A 3 -22.09 13.06 21.01
CA GLY A 3 -20.74 12.51 20.88
C GLY A 3 -20.59 11.06 21.38
N VAL A 4 -21.43 10.63 22.32
CA VAL A 4 -21.46 9.25 22.84
C VAL A 4 -21.92 8.24 21.78
N GLY A 5 -22.95 8.56 20.99
CA GLY A 5 -23.44 7.68 19.93
C GLY A 5 -22.40 7.49 18.81
N ARG A 6 -21.64 8.55 18.51
CA ARG A 6 -20.54 8.49 17.52
C ARG A 6 -19.37 7.63 18.02
N GLN A 7 -19.01 7.71 19.30
CA GLN A 7 -17.95 6.89 19.88
C GLN A 7 -18.35 5.41 19.98
N LEU A 8 -19.61 5.11 20.35
CA LEU A 8 -20.15 3.75 20.34
C LEU A 8 -20.16 3.15 18.91
N GLY A 9 -20.57 3.94 17.91
CA GLY A 9 -20.53 3.51 16.51
C GLY A 9 -19.10 3.16 16.04
N LYS A 10 -18.12 4.00 16.37
CA LYS A 10 -16.69 3.73 16.11
C LYS A 10 -16.22 2.45 16.79
N ALA A 11 -16.57 2.25 18.07
CA ALA A 11 -16.20 1.07 18.82
C ALA A 11 -16.76 -0.21 18.16
N VAL A 12 -18.05 -0.24 17.83
CA VAL A 12 -18.66 -1.39 17.14
C VAL A 12 -17.98 -1.67 15.79
N GLN A 13 -17.66 -0.63 15.03
CA GLN A 13 -17.00 -0.76 13.72
C GLN A 13 -15.56 -1.31 13.85
N CYS A 14 -14.85 -0.91 14.91
CA CYS A 14 -13.53 -1.44 15.24
C CYS A 14 -13.56 -2.89 15.72
N LEU A 15 -14.72 -3.46 16.07
CA LEU A 15 -14.85 -4.82 16.60
C LEU A 15 -15.38 -5.84 15.56
N ARG A 16 -15.56 -5.42 14.29
CA ARG A 16 -16.07 -6.30 13.23
C ARG A 16 -15.21 -7.54 12.97
N TRP A 17 -13.94 -7.50 13.36
CA TRP A 17 -13.01 -8.63 13.25
C TRP A 17 -13.11 -9.64 14.39
N LEU A 18 -13.77 -9.32 15.52
CA LEU A 18 -13.85 -10.23 16.68
C LEU A 18 -14.41 -11.61 16.35
N PRO A 19 -15.49 -11.76 15.53
CA PRO A 19 -16.00 -13.08 15.17
C PRO A 19 -14.95 -13.91 14.40
N ALA A 20 -14.24 -13.27 13.45
CA ALA A 20 -13.18 -13.93 12.70
C ALA A 20 -12.01 -14.33 13.60
N TYR A 21 -11.66 -13.49 14.58
CA TYR A 21 -10.61 -13.81 15.55
C TYR A 21 -10.99 -14.97 16.46
N GLY A 22 -12.21 -14.99 17.00
CA GLY A 22 -12.72 -16.10 17.78
C GLY A 22 -12.68 -17.41 16.99
N TRP A 23 -13.09 -17.37 15.72
CA TRP A 23 -13.00 -18.53 14.83
C TRP A 23 -11.55 -18.98 14.57
N GLN A 24 -10.63 -18.06 14.27
CA GLN A 24 -9.21 -18.37 14.08
C GLN A 24 -8.56 -18.96 15.33
N TRP A 25 -8.94 -18.48 16.51
CA TRP A 25 -8.47 -19.01 17.77
C TRP A 25 -8.95 -20.45 18.01
N LEU A 26 -10.24 -20.72 17.78
CA LEU A 26 -10.83 -22.06 17.90
C LEU A 26 -10.28 -23.06 16.88
N THR A 27 -9.87 -22.59 15.70
CA THR A 27 -9.38 -23.43 14.59
C THR A 27 -7.86 -23.40 14.43
N ARG A 28 -7.14 -22.81 15.40
CA ARG A 28 -5.70 -22.58 15.33
C ARG A 28 -4.95 -23.92 15.25
N ARG A 29 -4.08 -24.05 14.25
CA ARG A 29 -3.17 -25.19 14.14
C ARG A 29 -2.12 -25.17 15.26
N PRO A 30 -1.66 -26.34 15.73
CA PRO A 30 -0.60 -26.39 16.72
C PRO A 30 0.68 -25.69 16.21
N PRO A 31 1.51 -25.12 17.12
CA PRO A 31 2.76 -24.51 16.73
C PRO A 31 3.65 -25.48 15.96
N ARG A 32 4.35 -24.97 14.93
CA ARG A 32 5.35 -25.75 14.21
C ARG A 32 6.54 -26.03 15.13
N THR A 33 6.98 -27.29 15.17
CA THR A 33 8.23 -27.70 15.82
C THR A 33 9.36 -27.63 14.79
N GLY A 34 10.32 -26.73 14.97
CA GLY A 34 11.46 -26.57 14.06
C GLY A 34 11.83 -25.10 13.79
N VAL A 35 12.76 -24.90 12.86
CA VAL A 35 13.18 -23.55 12.42
C VAL A 35 12.01 -22.86 11.73
N VAL A 36 11.74 -21.62 12.13
CA VAL A 36 10.73 -20.75 11.51
C VAL A 36 11.45 -19.57 10.87
N HIS A 37 11.17 -19.34 9.59
CA HIS A 37 11.58 -18.11 8.92
C HIS A 37 10.58 -17.00 9.25
N LEU A 38 11.05 -15.90 9.83
CA LEU A 38 10.26 -14.71 10.07
C LEU A 38 10.52 -13.71 8.94
N ILE A 39 9.47 -13.35 8.22
CA ILE A 39 9.51 -12.27 7.23
C ILE A 39 8.79 -11.08 7.83
N ILE A 40 9.46 -9.93 7.85
CA ILE A 40 8.87 -8.67 8.27
C ILE A 40 8.77 -7.79 7.03
N ALA A 41 7.56 -7.34 6.72
CA ALA A 41 7.30 -6.38 5.66
C ALA A 41 6.56 -5.19 6.26
N VAL A 42 6.93 -3.99 5.81
CA VAL A 42 6.21 -2.75 6.11
C VAL A 42 5.59 -2.29 4.80
N ALA A 43 4.27 -2.25 4.77
CA ALA A 43 3.50 -1.74 3.65
C ALA A 43 2.75 -0.51 4.13
N ASP A 44 3.24 0.65 3.72
CA ASP A 44 2.68 1.94 4.08
C ASP A 44 2.85 2.91 2.90
N HIS A 45 2.10 4.01 2.95
CA HIS A 45 2.13 5.03 1.92
C HIS A 45 3.50 5.72 1.87
N PHE A 46 4.10 5.81 0.68
CA PHE A 46 5.31 6.59 0.45
C PHE A 46 4.99 7.85 -0.36
N GLU A 47 4.75 8.96 0.34
CA GLU A 47 4.24 10.21 -0.25
C GLU A 47 5.20 11.38 -0.06
N PRO A 48 6.16 11.61 -0.98
CA PRO A 48 7.05 12.77 -0.91
C PRO A 48 6.30 14.12 -0.86
N SER A 49 5.11 14.16 -1.45
CA SER A 49 4.22 15.32 -1.54
C SER A 49 3.42 15.63 -0.26
N ILE A 50 3.45 14.78 0.76
CA ILE A 50 2.54 14.94 1.92
C ILE A 50 2.76 16.29 2.62
N VAL A 51 1.68 17.01 2.93
CA VAL A 51 1.72 18.20 3.80
C VAL A 51 1.09 17.85 5.14
N PRO A 52 1.89 17.64 6.20
CA PRO A 52 1.36 17.23 7.50
C PRO A 52 0.31 18.20 8.02
N GLY A 53 -0.86 17.67 8.39
CA GLY A 53 -1.96 18.45 8.96
C GLY A 53 -2.76 19.29 7.95
N VAL A 54 -2.43 19.23 6.65
CA VAL A 54 -3.19 19.93 5.60
C VAL A 54 -3.69 18.89 4.58
N PRO A 55 -4.88 18.32 4.80
CA PRO A 55 -5.45 17.37 3.86
C PRO A 55 -5.56 17.97 2.46
N LEU A 56 -5.31 17.17 1.43
CA LEU A 56 -5.48 17.53 0.01
C LEU A 56 -4.51 18.62 -0.49
N ALA A 57 -3.52 18.99 0.31
CA ALA A 57 -2.42 19.85 -0.14
C ALA A 57 -1.20 19.00 -0.46
N TYR A 58 -0.49 19.40 -1.53
CA TYR A 58 0.76 18.80 -1.92
C TYR A 58 1.90 19.78 -1.72
N ALA A 59 3.02 19.28 -1.18
CA ALA A 59 4.27 19.99 -1.10
C ALA A 59 4.71 20.39 -2.51
N ARG A 60 5.46 21.49 -2.59
CA ARG A 60 6.03 21.94 -3.87
C ARG A 60 7.04 20.92 -4.39
N PHE A 61 7.26 20.90 -5.69
CA PHE A 61 8.12 19.90 -6.32
C PHE A 61 9.56 19.90 -5.77
N ASP A 62 10.13 21.09 -5.52
CA ASP A 62 11.45 21.27 -4.91
C ASP A 62 11.54 20.64 -3.51
N GLU A 63 10.49 20.80 -2.70
CA GLU A 63 10.41 20.17 -1.38
C GLU A 63 10.29 18.64 -1.48
N GLN A 64 9.53 18.12 -2.45
CA GLN A 64 9.42 16.68 -2.69
C GLN A 64 10.77 16.08 -3.10
N GLU A 65 11.52 16.77 -3.95
CA GLU A 65 12.87 16.36 -4.35
C GLU A 65 13.82 16.34 -3.16
N GLU A 66 13.87 17.42 -2.36
CA GLU A 66 14.74 17.49 -1.16
C GLU A 66 14.43 16.34 -0.17
N ARG A 67 13.15 16.06 0.07
CA ARG A 67 12.73 14.96 0.94
C ARG A 67 13.20 13.60 0.42
N LEU A 68 13.04 13.35 -0.87
CA LEU A 68 13.46 12.10 -1.50
C LEU A 68 14.98 11.96 -1.52
N GLU A 69 15.72 13.03 -1.82
CA GLU A 69 17.18 13.08 -1.76
C GLU A 69 17.69 12.72 -0.38
N ARG A 70 17.15 13.37 0.65
CA ARG A 70 17.50 13.10 2.03
C ARG A 70 17.18 11.65 2.41
N TRP A 71 16.00 11.15 2.03
CA TRP A 71 15.64 9.76 2.30
C TRP A 71 16.63 8.77 1.67
N CYS A 72 16.91 8.94 0.37
CA CYS A 72 17.84 8.08 -0.36
C CYS A 72 19.27 8.12 0.20
N ALA A 73 19.69 9.23 0.80
CA ALA A 73 20.99 9.39 1.44
C ALA A 73 21.06 8.79 2.86
N GLU A 74 19.99 8.95 3.66
CA GLU A 74 20.00 8.57 5.08
C GLU A 74 19.52 7.14 5.33
N TYR A 75 18.55 6.64 4.54
CA TYR A 75 18.01 5.29 4.73
C TYR A 75 19.10 4.20 4.68
N PRO A 76 20.03 4.18 3.69
CA PRO A 76 21.11 3.19 3.66
C PRO A 76 21.94 3.18 4.94
N LYS A 77 22.34 4.36 5.44
CA LYS A 77 23.15 4.50 6.67
C LYS A 77 22.45 3.94 7.90
N ALA A 78 21.12 4.04 7.95
CA ALA A 78 20.33 3.55 9.06
C ALA A 78 20.22 2.02 9.11
N VAL A 79 20.25 1.35 7.94
CA VAL A 79 19.95 -0.09 7.85
C VAL A 79 21.14 -0.95 7.39
N GLU A 80 22.22 -0.35 6.86
CA GLU A 80 23.33 -1.06 6.23
C GLU A 80 24.12 -1.98 7.16
N SER A 81 24.01 -1.85 8.49
CA SER A 81 24.68 -2.75 9.42
C SER A 81 23.91 -4.05 9.66
N TRP A 82 22.63 -4.11 9.28
CA TRP A 82 21.75 -5.26 9.54
C TRP A 82 21.66 -6.16 8.31
N ARG A 83 21.71 -7.47 8.49
CA ARG A 83 21.63 -8.46 7.42
C ARG A 83 20.65 -9.57 7.78
N ASP A 84 19.81 -9.96 6.84
CA ASP A 84 19.02 -11.18 6.95
C ASP A 84 19.87 -12.43 6.69
N VAL A 85 19.23 -13.60 6.73
CA VAL A 85 19.88 -14.90 6.50
C VAL A 85 20.49 -15.05 5.10
N ASP A 86 19.99 -14.28 4.13
CA ASP A 86 20.46 -14.24 2.74
C ASP A 86 21.49 -13.12 2.50
N GLY A 87 21.91 -12.43 3.56
CA GLY A 87 22.89 -11.34 3.48
C GLY A 87 22.34 -10.06 2.85
N ARG A 88 21.02 -9.84 2.87
CA ARG A 88 20.40 -8.60 2.39
C ARG A 88 20.16 -7.62 3.53
N PRO A 89 20.34 -6.29 3.32
CA PRO A 89 19.88 -5.29 4.26
C PRO A 89 18.35 -5.27 4.31
N LEU A 90 17.78 -4.54 5.27
CA LEU A 90 16.36 -4.22 5.24
C LEU A 90 16.05 -3.49 3.93
N ARG A 91 15.15 -4.05 3.13
CA ARG A 91 14.63 -3.43 1.91
C ARG A 91 13.28 -2.82 2.19
N HIS A 92 13.12 -1.56 1.85
CA HIS A 92 11.85 -0.87 2.01
C HIS A 92 11.00 -1.08 0.74
N THR A 93 9.70 -1.30 0.90
CA THR A 93 8.76 -1.27 -0.22
C THR A 93 8.09 0.10 -0.25
N TYR A 94 8.33 0.84 -1.33
CA TYR A 94 7.85 2.20 -1.51
C TYR A 94 6.55 2.21 -2.30
N PHE A 95 5.41 2.25 -1.61
CA PHE A 95 4.10 2.37 -2.26
C PHE A 95 3.87 3.83 -2.69
N TYR A 96 4.23 4.14 -3.93
CA TYR A 96 4.20 5.50 -4.46
C TYR A 96 2.82 5.85 -5.04
N PRO A 97 2.27 7.06 -4.77
CA PRO A 97 0.96 7.48 -5.26
C PRO A 97 0.92 7.65 -6.79
N ALA A 98 0.16 6.80 -7.47
CA ALA A 98 0.04 6.76 -8.92
C ALA A 98 -0.52 8.07 -9.50
N GLU A 99 -1.47 8.70 -8.80
CA GLU A 99 -2.08 9.98 -9.21
C GLU A 99 -1.13 11.18 -9.11
N GLN A 100 0.06 10.98 -8.52
CA GLN A 100 1.09 12.00 -8.32
C GLN A 100 2.41 11.61 -8.99
N TYR A 101 2.32 10.79 -10.04
CA TYR A 101 3.48 10.36 -10.80
C TYR A 101 4.30 11.54 -11.31
N SER A 102 5.59 11.54 -10.95
CA SER A 102 6.61 12.39 -11.55
C SER A 102 7.75 11.52 -12.04
N LYS A 103 8.09 11.64 -13.33
CA LYS A 103 9.20 10.87 -13.92
C LYS A 103 10.49 11.09 -13.14
N ALA A 104 10.81 12.35 -12.80
CA ALA A 104 12.07 12.69 -12.14
C ALA A 104 12.19 12.10 -10.73
N LEU A 105 11.09 12.14 -9.94
CA LEU A 105 11.09 11.55 -8.59
C LEU A 105 11.16 10.02 -8.66
N VAL A 106 10.40 9.41 -9.57
CA VAL A 106 10.41 7.95 -9.74
C VAL A 106 11.74 7.45 -10.31
N ASP A 107 12.39 8.17 -11.23
CA ASP A 107 13.74 7.83 -11.73
C ASP A 107 14.73 7.71 -10.56
N ARG A 108 14.74 8.71 -9.67
CA ARG A 108 15.62 8.74 -8.49
C ARG A 108 15.31 7.60 -7.53
N LEU A 109 14.03 7.36 -7.24
CA LEU A 109 13.63 6.24 -6.39
C LEU A 109 14.00 4.89 -7.01
N ALA A 110 13.85 4.75 -8.33
CA ALA A 110 14.24 3.54 -9.07
C ALA A 110 15.76 3.29 -8.99
N GLU A 111 16.59 4.33 -9.08
CA GLU A 111 18.03 4.22 -8.86
C GLU A 111 18.37 3.75 -7.45
N HIS A 112 17.69 4.30 -6.45
CA HIS A 112 17.84 3.89 -5.05
C HIS A 112 17.46 2.41 -4.85
N CYS A 113 16.34 1.97 -5.43
CA CYS A 113 15.91 0.58 -5.41
C CYS A 113 16.92 -0.34 -6.13
N ARG A 114 17.42 0.06 -7.31
CA ARG A 114 18.42 -0.68 -8.09
C ARG A 114 19.75 -0.85 -7.36
N ALA A 115 20.11 0.11 -6.50
CA ALA A 115 21.26 0.01 -5.60
C ALA A 115 21.05 -0.97 -4.42
N GLY A 116 19.86 -1.58 -4.31
CA GLY A 116 19.54 -2.65 -3.35
C GLY A 116 18.81 -2.18 -2.09
N TRP A 117 18.33 -0.93 -2.06
CA TRP A 117 17.73 -0.32 -0.87
C TRP A 117 16.21 -0.41 -0.80
N GLY A 118 15.56 -1.00 -1.81
CA GLY A 118 14.12 -1.19 -1.78
C GLY A 118 13.54 -1.62 -3.12
N GLU A 119 12.21 -1.58 -3.15
CA GLU A 119 11.37 -1.90 -4.31
C GLU A 119 10.24 -0.86 -4.38
N THR A 120 9.79 -0.52 -5.59
CA THR A 120 8.72 0.49 -5.78
C THR A 120 7.45 -0.21 -6.20
N GLU A 121 6.36 0.06 -5.49
CA GLU A 121 5.05 -0.55 -5.68
C GLU A 121 3.95 0.52 -5.79
N VAL A 122 2.71 0.09 -6.04
CA VAL A 122 1.62 1.00 -6.41
C VAL A 122 0.78 1.36 -5.19
N HIS A 123 0.56 2.64 -5.03
CA HIS A 123 -0.50 3.16 -4.17
C HIS A 123 -1.37 4.13 -4.99
N LEU A 124 -2.68 4.18 -4.71
CA LEU A 124 -3.60 5.11 -5.36
C LEU A 124 -4.55 5.76 -4.36
N HIS A 125 -4.61 7.09 -4.38
CA HIS A 125 -5.76 7.84 -3.86
C HIS A 125 -6.77 8.08 -4.97
N HIS A 126 -8.01 7.68 -4.73
CA HIS A 126 -9.12 7.97 -5.63
C HIS A 126 -10.42 8.11 -4.85
N GLY A 127 -11.46 8.68 -5.46
CA GLY A 127 -12.75 8.78 -4.78
C GLY A 127 -12.86 9.81 -3.65
N VAL A 128 -11.87 10.71 -3.52
CA VAL A 128 -11.76 11.63 -2.37
C VAL A 128 -12.76 12.78 -2.46
N HIS A 129 -12.87 13.40 -3.65
CA HIS A 129 -13.78 14.52 -3.90
C HIS A 129 -15.16 14.06 -4.34
N ALA A 130 -15.21 13.05 -5.19
CA ALA A 130 -16.40 12.39 -5.70
C ALA A 130 -16.05 10.92 -5.96
N SER A 131 -17.05 10.03 -5.95
CA SER A 131 -16.86 8.62 -6.26
C SER A 131 -16.08 8.43 -7.55
N ASP A 132 -15.08 7.55 -7.52
CA ASP A 132 -14.34 7.18 -8.74
C ASP A 132 -15.13 6.19 -9.60
N THR A 133 -14.68 5.97 -10.84
CA THR A 133 -15.26 4.98 -11.76
C THR A 133 -14.30 3.84 -12.07
N PRO A 134 -14.81 2.64 -12.38
CA PRO A 134 -13.99 1.49 -12.79
C PRO A 134 -12.99 1.83 -13.91
N GLU A 135 -13.41 2.64 -14.89
CA GLU A 135 -12.60 3.03 -16.04
C GLU A 135 -11.42 3.93 -15.64
N ASN A 136 -11.68 4.92 -14.77
CA ASN A 136 -10.62 5.82 -14.32
C ASN A 136 -9.63 5.08 -13.41
N THR A 137 -10.12 4.29 -12.45
CA THR A 137 -9.27 3.48 -11.57
C THR A 137 -8.38 2.54 -12.39
N ARG A 138 -8.94 1.83 -13.37
CA ARG A 138 -8.16 0.96 -14.27
C ARG A 138 -7.11 1.74 -15.05
N ARG A 139 -7.49 2.90 -15.61
CA ARG A 139 -6.56 3.74 -16.38
C ARG A 139 -5.36 4.14 -15.53
N LEU A 140 -5.57 4.69 -14.34
CA LEU A 140 -4.50 5.14 -13.44
C LEU A 140 -3.57 3.99 -13.04
N LEU A 141 -4.13 2.83 -12.71
CA LEU A 141 -3.36 1.64 -12.37
C LEU A 141 -2.50 1.15 -13.54
N VAL A 142 -3.07 1.08 -14.75
CA VAL A 142 -2.35 0.63 -15.95
C VAL A 142 -1.24 1.60 -16.34
N GLU A 143 -1.56 2.90 -16.41
CA GLU A 143 -0.60 3.94 -16.78
C GLU A 143 0.59 3.96 -15.81
N PHE A 144 0.33 3.91 -14.50
CA PHE A 144 1.40 3.95 -13.52
C PHE A 144 2.19 2.63 -13.43
N ARG A 145 1.53 1.47 -13.53
CA ARG A 145 2.21 0.16 -13.64
C ARG A 145 3.18 0.17 -14.82
N ASP A 146 2.73 0.62 -15.99
CA ASP A 146 3.56 0.63 -17.19
C ASP A 146 4.70 1.65 -17.10
N ALA A 147 4.46 2.80 -16.44
CA ALA A 147 5.51 3.74 -16.10
C ALA A 147 6.58 3.11 -15.19
N LEU A 148 6.18 2.48 -14.08
CA LEU A 148 7.10 1.79 -13.16
C LEU A 148 7.87 0.66 -13.86
N ALA A 149 7.21 -0.10 -14.74
CA ALA A 149 7.88 -1.10 -15.56
C ALA A 149 8.92 -0.47 -16.51
N GLY A 150 8.62 0.70 -17.10
CA GLY A 150 9.56 1.47 -17.91
C GLY A 150 10.80 1.96 -17.15
N HIS A 151 10.66 2.22 -15.84
CA HIS A 151 11.77 2.54 -14.93
C HIS A 151 12.57 1.30 -14.48
N GLY A 152 12.10 0.10 -14.81
CA GLY A 152 12.66 -1.17 -14.36
C GLY A 152 12.32 -1.49 -12.90
N CYS A 153 11.26 -0.90 -12.34
CA CYS A 153 10.83 -1.15 -10.96
C CYS A 153 10.07 -2.46 -10.81
N LEU A 154 9.25 -2.83 -11.82
CA LEU A 154 8.34 -3.98 -11.71
C LEU A 154 8.86 -5.23 -12.41
N SER A 155 8.66 -6.37 -11.74
CA SER A 155 8.98 -7.69 -12.26
C SER A 155 7.80 -8.36 -12.96
N ARG A 156 8.09 -9.45 -13.67
CA ARG A 156 7.10 -10.34 -14.30
C ARG A 156 7.09 -11.68 -13.58
N TRP A 157 5.94 -12.35 -13.52
CA TRP A 157 5.86 -13.67 -12.90
C TRP A 157 6.66 -14.68 -13.72
N ASN A 158 7.73 -15.24 -13.15
CA ASN A 158 8.69 -16.12 -13.85
C ASN A 158 9.25 -15.52 -15.15
N GLY A 159 9.30 -14.19 -15.29
CA GLY A 159 9.72 -13.52 -16.52
C GLY A 159 8.67 -13.48 -17.63
N GLU A 160 7.47 -14.03 -17.43
CA GLU A 160 6.40 -14.12 -18.43
C GLU A 160 5.23 -13.18 -18.13
N GLY A 161 4.43 -12.87 -19.16
CA GLY A 161 3.23 -12.05 -19.02
C GLY A 161 3.52 -10.57 -18.74
N GLY A 162 2.53 -9.84 -18.22
CA GLY A 162 2.63 -8.42 -17.89
C GLY A 162 3.42 -8.14 -16.60
N PRO A 163 3.87 -6.88 -16.39
CA PRO A 163 4.44 -6.46 -15.12
C PRO A 163 3.44 -6.66 -13.98
N ARG A 164 3.95 -7.03 -12.81
CA ARG A 164 3.19 -7.34 -11.60
C ARG A 164 3.56 -6.35 -10.50
N TYR A 165 2.58 -6.01 -9.67
CA TYR A 165 2.76 -5.03 -8.59
C TYR A 165 1.98 -5.43 -7.33
N ALA A 166 2.40 -4.93 -6.17
CA ALA A 166 1.63 -4.91 -4.94
C ALA A 166 0.90 -3.57 -4.80
N PHE A 167 -0.22 -3.57 -4.06
CA PHE A 167 -1.09 -2.43 -3.93
C PHE A 167 -1.39 -2.05 -2.48
N VAL A 168 -1.40 -0.75 -2.19
CA VAL A 168 -2.02 -0.19 -0.98
C VAL A 168 -2.99 0.91 -1.39
N HIS A 169 -4.22 0.85 -0.88
CA HIS A 169 -5.23 1.87 -1.13
C HIS A 169 -4.95 3.12 -0.28
N GLY A 170 -4.93 4.30 -0.90
CA GLY A 170 -4.61 5.58 -0.22
C GLY A 170 -5.58 5.97 0.88
N ASN A 171 -6.87 5.82 0.61
CA ASN A 171 -7.94 6.15 1.56
C ASN A 171 -8.41 4.98 2.43
N TRP A 172 -7.68 3.86 2.43
CA TRP A 172 -8.02 2.62 3.13
C TRP A 172 -9.41 2.02 2.80
N ALA A 173 -10.02 2.45 1.68
CA ALA A 173 -11.42 2.22 1.33
C ALA A 173 -11.60 1.14 0.23
N LEU A 174 -10.69 0.17 0.21
CA LEU A 174 -10.62 -0.92 -0.78
C LEU A 174 -11.99 -1.55 -1.08
N ALA A 175 -12.24 -1.82 -2.36
CA ALA A 175 -13.47 -2.40 -2.90
C ALA A 175 -14.71 -1.66 -2.41
N ASN A 176 -14.64 -0.32 -2.48
CA ASN A 176 -15.70 0.59 -2.06
C ASN A 176 -16.20 0.37 -0.61
N SER A 177 -15.33 -0.12 0.28
CA SER A 177 -15.67 -0.34 1.70
C SER A 177 -16.03 0.96 2.44
N GLY A 178 -15.63 2.11 1.89
CA GLY A 178 -16.05 3.45 2.31
C GLY A 178 -17.44 3.89 1.82
N ARG A 179 -18.20 3.04 1.10
CA ARG A 179 -19.56 3.32 0.60
C ARG A 179 -19.66 4.60 -0.24
N GLY A 180 -18.76 4.73 -1.21
CA GLY A 180 -18.65 5.87 -2.12
C GLY A 180 -17.71 6.98 -1.65
N HIS A 181 -17.21 6.92 -0.41
CA HIS A 181 -16.21 7.88 0.07
C HIS A 181 -14.80 7.29 0.05
N GLY A 182 -13.86 8.02 -0.55
CA GLY A 182 -12.46 7.59 -0.67
C GLY A 182 -12.26 6.42 -1.63
N CYS A 183 -13.29 6.07 -2.42
CA CYS A 183 -13.29 5.05 -3.47
C CYS A 183 -14.52 5.32 -4.37
N GLY A 184 -15.33 4.32 -4.67
CA GLY A 184 -16.49 4.43 -5.56
C GLY A 184 -16.69 3.21 -6.45
N VAL A 185 -15.75 2.26 -6.41
CA VAL A 185 -15.64 1.14 -7.35
C VAL A 185 -15.79 -0.19 -6.61
N ASP A 186 -16.93 -0.85 -6.79
CA ASP A 186 -17.24 -2.11 -6.11
C ASP A 186 -16.35 -3.26 -6.62
N GLU A 187 -16.02 -3.25 -7.91
CA GLU A 187 -15.18 -4.23 -8.59
C GLU A 187 -13.67 -3.93 -8.50
N GLU A 188 -13.22 -3.07 -7.57
CA GLU A 188 -11.81 -2.64 -7.48
C GLU A 188 -10.84 -3.82 -7.36
N LEU A 189 -11.16 -4.84 -6.56
CA LEU A 189 -10.34 -6.06 -6.44
C LEU A 189 -10.19 -6.82 -7.76
N GLN A 190 -11.26 -6.86 -8.57
CA GLN A 190 -11.21 -7.47 -9.89
C GLN A 190 -10.32 -6.65 -10.82
N ILE A 191 -10.45 -5.32 -10.81
CA ILE A 191 -9.59 -4.43 -11.59
C ILE A 191 -8.12 -4.64 -11.21
N LEU A 192 -7.79 -4.61 -9.92
CA LEU A 192 -6.44 -4.85 -9.41
C LEU A 192 -5.88 -6.18 -9.93
N ALA A 193 -6.64 -7.28 -9.81
CA ALA A 193 -6.20 -8.59 -10.29
C ALA A 193 -5.94 -8.60 -11.82
N GLU A 194 -6.85 -8.02 -12.61
CA GLU A 194 -6.76 -7.95 -14.06
C GLU A 194 -5.61 -7.04 -14.55
N THR A 195 -5.29 -5.98 -13.80
CA THR A 195 -4.20 -5.07 -14.13
C THR A 195 -2.84 -5.59 -13.66
N GLY A 196 -2.78 -6.70 -12.92
CA GLY A 196 -1.53 -7.36 -12.56
C GLY A 196 -1.14 -7.26 -11.08
N CYS A 197 -2.03 -6.78 -10.22
CA CYS A 197 -1.82 -6.78 -8.78
C CYS A 197 -1.69 -8.22 -8.26
N TYR A 198 -0.62 -8.54 -7.53
CA TYR A 198 -0.42 -9.87 -6.94
C TYR A 198 -0.67 -9.92 -5.43
N ALA A 199 -0.67 -8.77 -4.76
CA ALA A 199 -1.00 -8.64 -3.35
C ALA A 199 -1.55 -7.24 -3.10
N ASP A 200 -2.70 -7.15 -2.43
CA ASP A 200 -3.10 -5.90 -1.78
C ASP A 200 -2.81 -5.99 -0.27
N LEU A 201 -2.35 -4.88 0.29
CA LEU A 201 -1.88 -4.78 1.67
C LEU A 201 -2.61 -3.65 2.40
N THR A 202 -3.84 -3.33 1.97
CA THR A 202 -4.60 -2.19 2.49
C THR A 202 -5.14 -2.44 3.89
N LEU A 203 -5.53 -3.68 4.18
CA LEU A 203 -6.23 -4.04 5.40
C LEU A 203 -5.25 -4.45 6.51
N PRO A 204 -5.53 -4.11 7.78
CA PRO A 204 -6.77 -3.50 8.29
C PRO A 204 -6.80 -1.96 8.16
N SER A 205 -8.00 -1.41 7.96
CA SER A 205 -8.26 0.05 7.93
C SER A 205 -8.66 0.64 9.29
N ALA A 206 -8.68 -0.13 10.37
CA ALA A 206 -9.16 0.33 11.68
C ALA A 206 -8.36 1.55 12.17
N PRO A 207 -9.01 2.57 12.76
CA PRO A 207 -10.43 2.64 13.15
C PRO A 207 -11.37 3.22 12.07
N HIS A 208 -10.94 3.29 10.81
CA HIS A 208 -11.70 3.88 9.71
C HIS A 208 -13.00 3.10 9.42
N PRO A 209 -14.07 3.77 8.97
CA PRO A 209 -15.33 3.10 8.61
C PRO A 209 -15.21 2.00 7.55
N ALA A 210 -14.17 2.06 6.73
CA ALA A 210 -13.84 1.04 5.74
C ALA A 210 -13.40 -0.32 6.34
N GLN A 211 -13.16 -0.41 7.66
CA GLN A 211 -12.73 -1.65 8.29
C GLN A 211 -13.71 -2.82 8.01
N VAL A 212 -13.14 -3.90 7.47
CA VAL A 212 -13.86 -5.15 7.17
C VAL A 212 -13.75 -6.17 8.31
N ALA A 213 -14.50 -7.27 8.21
CA ALA A 213 -14.45 -8.36 9.20
C ALA A 213 -13.27 -9.33 8.99
N LYS A 214 -12.64 -9.34 7.80
CA LYS A 214 -11.54 -10.22 7.45
C LYS A 214 -10.25 -9.78 8.16
N ILE A 215 -9.51 -10.73 8.73
CA ILE A 215 -8.21 -10.54 9.38
C ILE A 215 -7.30 -11.76 9.11
N ASN A 216 -5.97 -11.57 9.15
CA ASN A 216 -4.96 -12.63 9.07
C ASN A 216 -5.25 -13.71 8.00
N ALA A 217 -5.68 -13.29 6.81
CA ALA A 217 -6.10 -14.19 5.75
C ALA A 217 -5.55 -13.73 4.39
N LEU A 218 -5.15 -14.69 3.57
CA LEU A 218 -4.91 -14.51 2.14
C LEU A 218 -6.23 -14.80 1.41
N TYR A 219 -6.57 -14.02 0.39
CA TYR A 219 -7.84 -14.10 -0.33
C TYR A 219 -7.70 -13.86 -1.82
#